data_AF-A0A8T7KKR4-F1
#
_entry.id   AF-A0A8T7KKR4-F1
#
_cell.length_a   1.000
_cell.length_b   1.000
_cell.length_c   1.000
_cell.angle_alpha   90.00
_cell.angle_beta   90.00
_cell.angle_gamma   90.00
#
_symmetry.space_group_name_H-M   'P 1'
#
loop_
_entity.id
_entity.type
_entity.pdbx_description
1 polymer ?
#
loop_
_entity_poly.entity_id
_entity_poly.type
_entity_poly.pdbx_seq_one_letter_code
_entity_poly.pdbx_strand_id
1 'polypeptide(L)'
;METTLALTLWGLSLLGLQRQRYGLAGLAAGLAACTRYELVLWLPLATLLAPGMATRARLIAGALTPLGALALFNLGYFGSLLPNTVRAKSVIYTLSVGESLVTSGFVFGTDVFLAAIALGGLIALTLIRDTRTRIAGTALLFGIALLGLYTARRVLVFSWYQPLYLVPAMLGLGTALTSGKRAQGALAVLVAVLLMWQPARLAGTEAMGLVTGQALAFREAKPGLRVHRYVQIGEELYRNYPDAVLMSSEIGGLGWGFRGRVADAAGLVSPEFLRYHPLPVPEGRSSGLTGAIPPQAVRDAAPDLLVAMETFSEAVRHEIARGRLPSYHLLRREPVLDEQLIPGTSGLSLWNSRYTEIYVHTRLAAAAAQPRSGPQPLSGGGFLADSVLMRCLPSPPSPPLPAWERGVC
;
A
#
# COMPACT_ATOMS: atom_id res chain seq x y z
N MET A 1 -2.01 9.84 2.00
CA MET A 1 -2.78 11.07 1.66
C MET A 1 -4.18 10.77 1.16
N GLU A 2 -4.38 9.80 0.27
CA GLU A 2 -5.70 9.41 -0.26
C GLU A 2 -6.76 9.08 0.81
N THR A 3 -6.43 8.29 1.85
CA THR A 3 -7.40 7.89 2.88
C THR A 3 -7.98 9.09 3.62
N THR A 4 -7.15 10.06 4.00
CA THR A 4 -7.59 11.27 4.71
C THR A 4 -8.53 12.10 3.84
N LEU A 5 -8.16 12.33 2.57
CA LEU A 5 -9.01 13.06 1.63
C LEU A 5 -10.36 12.35 1.44
N ALA A 6 -10.34 11.03 1.27
CA ALA A 6 -11.55 10.23 1.09
C ALA A 6 -12.49 10.33 2.31
N LEU A 7 -11.94 10.29 3.53
CA LEU A 7 -12.69 10.48 4.77
C LEU A 7 -13.23 11.91 4.93
N THR A 8 -12.45 12.93 4.53
CA THR A 8 -12.92 14.32 4.52
C THR A 8 -14.12 14.48 3.58
N LEU A 9 -14.03 13.94 2.36
CA LEU A 9 -15.12 13.97 1.37
C LEU A 9 -16.36 13.19 1.85
N TRP A 10 -16.16 12.02 2.46
CA TRP A 10 -17.25 11.28 3.10
C TRP A 10 -17.90 12.07 4.24
N GLY A 11 -17.11 12.74 5.09
CA GLY A 11 -17.63 13.62 6.14
C GLY A 11 -18.41 14.82 5.60
N LEU A 12 -17.94 15.43 4.50
CA LEU A 12 -18.67 16.49 3.79
C LEU A 12 -19.99 15.98 3.20
N SER A 13 -20.04 14.73 2.71
CA SER A 13 -21.29 14.09 2.29
C SER A 13 -22.27 13.98 3.44
N LEU A 14 -21.81 13.51 4.61
CA LEU A 14 -22.61 13.39 5.83
C LEU A 14 -23.16 14.76 6.28
N LEU A 15 -22.32 15.79 6.27
CA LEU A 15 -22.72 17.16 6.61
C LEU A 15 -23.72 17.74 5.60
N GLY A 16 -23.55 17.42 4.31
CA GLY A 16 -24.49 17.78 3.25
C GLY A 16 -25.87 17.17 3.47
N LEU A 17 -25.94 15.88 3.87
CA LEU A 17 -27.19 15.22 4.24
C LEU A 17 -27.86 15.91 5.44
N GLN A 18 -27.09 16.23 6.49
CA GLN A 18 -27.61 16.93 7.67
C GLN A 18 -28.17 18.32 7.33
N ARG A 19 -27.51 19.04 6.42
CA ARG A 19 -27.94 20.36 5.96
C ARG A 19 -28.94 20.33 4.79
N GLN A 20 -29.46 19.15 4.45
CA GLN A 20 -30.41 18.94 3.34
C GLN A 20 -29.90 19.42 1.97
N ARG A 21 -28.57 19.50 1.79
CA ARG A 21 -27.91 19.86 0.53
C ARG A 21 -27.57 18.61 -0.29
N TYR A 22 -28.60 17.88 -0.69
CA TYR A 22 -28.47 16.52 -1.27
C TYR A 22 -27.58 16.43 -2.51
N GLY A 23 -27.60 17.43 -3.39
CA GLY A 23 -26.71 17.45 -4.57
C GLY A 23 -25.23 17.54 -4.18
N LEU A 24 -24.88 18.42 -3.25
CA LEU A 24 -23.51 18.53 -2.71
C LEU A 24 -23.13 17.29 -1.91
N ALA A 25 -24.07 16.70 -1.16
CA ALA A 25 -23.84 15.46 -0.45
C ALA A 25 -23.50 14.31 -1.40
N GLY A 26 -24.23 14.23 -2.53
CA GLY A 26 -23.98 13.30 -3.62
C GLY A 26 -22.62 13.53 -4.27
N LEU A 27 -22.31 14.77 -4.65
CA LEU A 27 -21.01 15.13 -5.24
C LEU A 27 -19.84 14.73 -4.34
N ALA A 28 -19.91 15.05 -3.05
CA ALA A 28 -18.88 14.69 -2.08
C ALA A 28 -18.76 13.16 -1.90
N ALA A 29 -19.88 12.43 -1.89
CA ALA A 29 -19.86 10.96 -1.85
C ALA A 29 -19.23 10.35 -3.12
N GLY A 30 -19.57 10.88 -4.28
CA GLY A 30 -19.00 10.45 -5.56
C GLY A 30 -17.49 10.72 -5.62
N LEU A 31 -17.03 11.88 -5.17
CA LEU A 31 -15.60 12.22 -5.07
C LEU A 31 -14.87 11.33 -4.05
N ALA A 32 -15.51 11.01 -2.92
CA ALA A 32 -14.97 10.07 -1.93
C ALA A 32 -14.76 8.69 -2.59
N ALA A 33 -15.76 8.19 -3.31
CA ALA A 33 -15.69 6.94 -4.07
C ALA A 33 -14.64 6.98 -5.20
N CYS A 34 -14.40 8.14 -5.82
CA CYS A 34 -13.32 8.31 -6.80
C CYS A 34 -11.94 8.25 -6.15
N THR A 35 -11.81 8.71 -4.90
CA THR A 35 -10.56 8.63 -4.14
C THR A 35 -10.31 7.21 -3.62
N ARG A 36 -11.38 6.50 -3.24
CA ARG A 36 -11.38 5.11 -2.75
C ARG A 36 -12.64 4.39 -3.23
N TYR A 37 -12.51 3.47 -4.18
CA TYR A 37 -13.64 2.79 -4.81
C TYR A 37 -14.61 2.14 -3.82
N GLU A 38 -14.11 1.62 -2.71
CA GLU A 38 -14.91 1.00 -1.65
C GLU A 38 -15.90 1.97 -0.97
N LEU A 39 -15.66 3.29 -1.02
CA LEU A 39 -16.60 4.30 -0.49
C LEU A 39 -17.87 4.40 -1.34
N VAL A 40 -17.95 3.72 -2.50
CA VAL A 40 -19.21 3.56 -3.24
C VAL A 40 -20.30 2.90 -2.39
N LEU A 41 -19.91 2.08 -1.40
CA LEU A 41 -20.82 1.45 -0.45
C LEU A 41 -21.61 2.48 0.39
N TRP A 42 -21.11 3.71 0.52
CA TRP A 42 -21.83 4.80 1.19
C TRP A 42 -23.06 5.28 0.41
N LEU A 43 -23.06 5.19 -0.93
CA LEU A 43 -24.15 5.75 -1.76
C LEU A 43 -25.54 5.16 -1.48
N PRO A 44 -25.74 3.83 -1.42
CA PRO A 44 -27.06 3.29 -1.08
C PRO A 44 -27.51 3.74 0.31
N LEU A 45 -26.60 3.76 1.29
CA LEU A 45 -26.87 4.21 2.65
C LEU A 45 -27.26 5.70 2.71
N ALA A 46 -26.53 6.57 2.00
CA ALA A 46 -26.84 7.98 1.89
C ALA A 46 -28.18 8.23 1.18
N THR A 47 -28.52 7.40 0.19
CA THR A 47 -29.79 7.49 -0.54
C THR A 47 -30.98 7.13 0.35
N LEU A 48 -30.83 6.13 1.23
CA LEU A 48 -31.85 5.76 2.21
C LEU A 48 -32.15 6.88 3.22
N LEU A 49 -31.16 7.74 3.51
CA LEU A 49 -31.31 8.90 4.38
C LEU A 49 -32.04 10.09 3.71
N ALA A 50 -32.21 10.07 2.38
CA ALA A 50 -32.92 11.13 1.67
C ALA A 50 -34.45 10.87 1.69
N PRO A 51 -35.27 11.85 2.18
CA PRO A 51 -36.67 11.61 2.55
C PRO A 51 -37.65 11.45 1.37
N GLY A 52 -37.26 11.79 0.13
CA GLY A 52 -38.17 11.75 -1.02
C GLY A 52 -37.47 11.49 -2.35
N MET A 53 -38.24 11.17 -3.39
CA MET A 53 -37.68 10.83 -4.70
C MET A 53 -36.86 11.97 -5.32
N ALA A 54 -37.35 13.21 -5.22
CA ALA A 54 -36.64 14.37 -5.77
C ALA A 54 -35.28 14.61 -5.08
N THR A 55 -35.19 14.40 -3.75
CA THR A 55 -33.93 14.58 -3.01
C THR A 55 -32.96 13.44 -3.26
N ARG A 56 -33.47 12.19 -3.40
CA ARG A 56 -32.70 11.02 -3.85
C ARG A 56 -32.12 11.24 -5.25
N ALA A 57 -32.94 11.72 -6.19
CA ALA A 57 -32.49 12.00 -7.56
C ALA A 57 -31.37 13.05 -7.58
N ARG A 58 -31.49 14.14 -6.78
CA ARG A 58 -30.42 15.14 -6.66
C ARG A 58 -29.13 14.55 -6.08
N LEU A 59 -29.22 13.69 -5.07
CA LEU A 59 -28.06 13.01 -4.49
C LEU A 59 -27.39 12.09 -5.52
N ILE A 60 -28.17 11.26 -6.21
CA ILE A 60 -27.67 10.33 -7.22
C ILE A 60 -27.03 11.10 -8.37
N ALA A 61 -27.67 12.15 -8.89
CA ALA A 61 -27.11 13.00 -9.94
C ALA A 61 -25.78 13.64 -9.52
N GLY A 62 -25.71 14.14 -8.27
CA GLY A 62 -24.47 14.66 -7.70
C GLY A 62 -23.36 13.61 -7.65
N ALA A 63 -23.65 12.39 -7.21
CA ALA A 63 -22.68 11.30 -7.10
C ALA A 63 -22.23 10.75 -8.46
N LEU A 64 -23.16 10.64 -9.41
CA LEU A 64 -22.88 10.15 -10.76
C LEU A 64 -21.98 11.10 -11.56
N THR A 65 -21.93 12.38 -11.22
CA THR A 65 -21.08 13.36 -11.92
C THR A 65 -19.58 13.00 -11.85
N PRO A 66 -18.94 12.93 -10.67
CA PRO A 66 -17.53 12.55 -10.57
C PRO A 66 -17.30 11.07 -10.93
N LEU A 67 -18.24 10.17 -10.62
CA LEU A 67 -18.12 8.75 -10.96
C LEU A 67 -18.15 8.52 -12.47
N GLY A 68 -19.00 9.24 -13.20
CA GLY A 68 -19.06 9.21 -14.65
C GLY A 68 -17.77 9.74 -15.26
N ALA A 69 -17.24 10.86 -14.75
CA ALA A 69 -15.96 11.39 -15.18
C ALA A 69 -14.81 10.38 -14.97
N LEU A 70 -14.74 9.73 -13.81
CA LEU A 70 -13.75 8.70 -13.52
C LEU A 70 -13.93 7.46 -14.42
N ALA A 71 -15.15 7.02 -14.65
CA ALA A 71 -15.43 5.88 -15.52
C ALA A 71 -14.98 6.17 -16.97
N LEU A 72 -15.27 7.36 -17.49
CA LEU A 72 -14.81 7.80 -18.81
C LEU A 72 -13.29 7.91 -18.87
N PHE A 73 -12.66 8.47 -17.83
CA PHE A 73 -11.20 8.52 -17.73
C PHE A 73 -10.59 7.12 -17.73
N ASN A 74 -11.11 6.20 -16.92
CA ASN A 74 -10.58 4.84 -16.84
C ASN A 74 -10.78 4.08 -18.16
N LEU A 75 -11.92 4.22 -18.82
CA LEU A 75 -12.16 3.63 -20.13
C LEU A 75 -11.22 4.20 -21.20
N GLY A 76 -11.01 5.52 -21.21
CA GLY A 76 -10.11 6.16 -22.17
C GLY A 76 -8.64 5.85 -21.94
N TYR A 77 -8.19 5.80 -20.69
CA TYR A 77 -6.79 5.64 -20.33
C TYR A 77 -6.38 4.17 -20.16
N PHE A 78 -7.19 3.36 -19.47
CA PHE A 78 -6.89 1.96 -19.17
C PHE A 78 -7.64 0.96 -20.07
N GLY A 79 -8.65 1.39 -20.82
CA GLY A 79 -9.52 0.47 -21.56
C GLY A 79 -10.46 -0.35 -20.67
N SER A 80 -10.61 0.01 -19.39
CA SER A 80 -11.43 -0.71 -18.41
C SER A 80 -12.12 0.26 -17.45
N LEU A 81 -13.26 -0.13 -16.85
CA LEU A 81 -13.95 0.71 -15.85
C LEU A 81 -13.18 0.82 -14.52
N LEU A 82 -12.42 -0.23 -14.18
CA LEU A 82 -11.61 -0.30 -12.98
C LEU A 82 -10.13 -0.33 -13.34
N PRO A 83 -9.26 0.39 -12.60
CA PRO A 83 -7.81 0.34 -12.82
C PRO A 83 -7.26 -1.07 -12.62
N ASN A 84 -6.25 -1.44 -13.41
CA ASN A 84 -5.61 -2.76 -13.33
C ASN A 84 -5.11 -3.09 -11.92
N THR A 85 -4.60 -2.10 -11.17
CA THR A 85 -4.13 -2.27 -9.79
C THR A 85 -5.17 -2.91 -8.86
N VAL A 86 -6.46 -2.61 -9.05
CA VAL A 86 -7.53 -3.20 -8.23
C VAL A 86 -7.67 -4.70 -8.54
N ARG A 87 -7.68 -5.05 -9.82
CA ARG A 87 -7.74 -6.43 -10.29
C ARG A 87 -6.49 -7.21 -9.86
N ALA A 88 -5.31 -6.65 -10.10
CA ALA A 88 -4.04 -7.26 -9.79
C ALA A 88 -3.95 -7.68 -8.32
N LYS A 89 -4.26 -6.79 -7.38
CA LYS A 89 -4.24 -7.12 -5.94
C LYS A 89 -5.18 -8.27 -5.56
N SER A 90 -6.34 -8.39 -6.22
CA SER A 90 -7.28 -9.50 -5.97
C SER A 90 -6.81 -10.85 -6.53
N VAL A 91 -5.88 -10.84 -7.48
CA VAL A 91 -5.29 -12.05 -8.08
C VAL A 91 -4.02 -12.47 -7.34
N ILE A 92 -3.17 -11.51 -6.96
CA ILE A 92 -1.88 -11.77 -6.31
C ILE A 92 -2.06 -12.29 -4.88
N TYR A 93 -2.96 -11.66 -4.12
CA TYR A 93 -3.13 -11.97 -2.71
C TYR A 93 -4.24 -12.99 -2.51
N THR A 94 -3.94 -14.06 -1.78
CA THR A 94 -4.90 -15.13 -1.46
C THR A 94 -4.95 -15.33 0.05
N LEU A 95 -5.64 -14.43 0.73
CA LEU A 95 -5.76 -14.48 2.19
C LEU A 95 -6.86 -15.47 2.59
N SER A 96 -6.73 -16.04 3.78
CA SER A 96 -7.84 -16.57 4.55
C SER A 96 -8.66 -15.43 5.18
N VAL A 97 -9.85 -15.75 5.67
CA VAL A 97 -10.68 -14.80 6.43
C VAL A 97 -9.94 -14.33 7.69
N GLY A 98 -9.19 -15.23 8.34
CA GLY A 98 -8.40 -14.91 9.53
C GLY A 98 -7.28 -13.92 9.22
N GLU A 99 -6.51 -14.13 8.16
CA GLU A 99 -5.45 -13.20 7.74
C GLU A 99 -6.01 -11.83 7.33
N SER A 100 -7.18 -11.78 6.68
CA SER A 100 -7.83 -10.52 6.32
C SER A 100 -8.28 -9.73 7.57
N LEU A 101 -8.77 -10.41 8.60
CA LEU A 101 -9.07 -9.77 9.89
C LEU A 101 -7.83 -9.29 10.62
N VAL A 102 -6.77 -10.11 10.67
CA VAL A 102 -5.49 -9.75 11.30
C VAL A 102 -4.88 -8.51 10.63
N THR A 103 -4.88 -8.45 9.31
CA THR A 103 -4.39 -7.27 8.56
C THR A 103 -5.31 -6.05 8.75
N SER A 104 -6.59 -6.25 9.01
CA SER A 104 -7.53 -5.21 9.45
C SER A 104 -7.34 -4.77 10.92
N GLY A 105 -6.35 -5.32 11.63
CA GLY A 105 -6.05 -4.97 13.02
C GLY A 105 -6.86 -5.73 14.06
N PHE A 106 -7.57 -6.80 13.67
CA PHE A 106 -8.39 -7.62 14.56
C PHE A 106 -7.85 -9.04 14.64
N VAL A 107 -7.70 -9.58 15.84
CA VAL A 107 -7.38 -11.00 16.03
C VAL A 107 -8.67 -11.76 16.27
N PHE A 108 -8.89 -12.88 15.58
CA PHE A 108 -10.06 -13.70 15.87
C PHE A 108 -10.05 -14.15 17.33
N GLY A 109 -11.13 -13.85 18.03
CA GLY A 109 -11.25 -14.12 19.44
C GLY A 109 -12.66 -13.83 19.95
N THR A 110 -12.86 -14.11 21.24
CA THR A 110 -14.10 -13.83 21.95
C THR A 110 -14.43 -12.34 21.97
N ASP A 111 -13.40 -11.48 21.99
CA ASP A 111 -13.50 -10.03 21.92
C ASP A 111 -14.12 -9.52 20.60
N VAL A 112 -13.69 -10.02 19.45
CA VAL A 112 -14.26 -9.65 18.15
C VAL A 112 -15.71 -10.12 18.01
N PHE A 113 -16.01 -11.33 18.49
CA PHE A 113 -17.38 -11.86 18.49
C PHE A 113 -18.32 -11.03 19.38
N LEU A 114 -17.89 -10.71 20.60
CA LEU A 114 -18.66 -9.85 21.51
C LEU A 114 -18.82 -8.43 20.95
N ALA A 115 -17.78 -7.86 20.34
CA ALA A 115 -17.85 -6.58 19.66
C ALA A 115 -18.90 -6.62 18.52
N ALA A 116 -18.92 -7.67 17.70
CA ALA A 116 -19.88 -7.82 16.60
C ALA A 116 -21.34 -7.88 17.10
N ILE A 117 -21.62 -8.62 18.18
CA ILE A 117 -22.96 -8.69 18.78
C ILE A 117 -23.38 -7.33 19.35
N ALA A 118 -22.51 -6.72 20.17
CA ALA A 118 -22.77 -5.41 20.80
C ALA A 118 -23.04 -4.32 19.74
N LEU A 119 -22.28 -4.37 18.65
CA LEU A 119 -22.38 -3.47 17.52
C LEU A 119 -23.66 -3.67 16.70
N GLY A 120 -24.08 -4.92 16.46
CA GLY A 120 -25.35 -5.23 15.83
C GLY A 120 -26.54 -4.69 16.62
N GLY A 121 -26.54 -4.88 17.95
CA GLY A 121 -27.55 -4.30 18.84
C GLY A 121 -27.56 -2.77 18.80
N LEU A 122 -26.39 -2.14 18.80
CA LEU A 122 -26.26 -0.68 18.74
C LEU A 122 -26.74 -0.09 17.40
N ILE A 123 -26.42 -0.74 16.28
CA ILE A 123 -26.90 -0.36 14.94
C ILE A 123 -28.42 -0.43 14.90
N ALA A 124 -29.03 -1.54 15.34
CA ALA A 124 -30.49 -1.68 15.36
C ALA A 124 -31.16 -0.58 16.21
N LEU A 125 -30.62 -0.30 17.39
CA LEU A 125 -31.16 0.71 18.30
C LEU A 125 -31.01 2.15 17.79
N THR A 126 -30.01 2.43 16.96
CA THR A 126 -29.76 3.76 16.39
C THR A 126 -30.56 4.01 15.11
N LEU A 127 -30.77 2.98 14.28
CA LEU A 127 -31.52 3.10 13.02
C LEU A 127 -33.03 3.29 13.19
N ILE A 128 -33.65 2.80 14.26
CA ILE A 128 -35.12 2.83 14.43
C ILE A 128 -35.65 4.22 14.89
N ARG A 129 -34.76 5.16 15.22
CA ARG A 129 -35.12 6.38 15.96
C ARG A 129 -35.27 7.63 15.08
N ASP A 130 -35.02 8.80 15.65
CA ASP A 130 -35.08 10.11 14.98
C ASP A 130 -34.02 10.26 13.88
N THR A 131 -34.15 11.28 13.04
CA THR A 131 -33.25 11.50 11.89
C THR A 131 -31.78 11.64 12.29
N ARG A 132 -31.47 12.28 13.43
CA ARG A 132 -30.07 12.48 13.87
C ARG A 132 -29.45 11.14 14.27
N THR A 133 -30.20 10.31 14.99
CA THR A 133 -29.74 8.96 15.38
C THR A 133 -29.71 7.98 14.21
N ARG A 134 -30.54 8.18 13.17
CA ARG A 134 -30.44 7.42 11.91
C ARG A 134 -29.14 7.69 11.16
N ILE A 135 -28.74 8.96 11.03
CA ILE A 135 -27.48 9.33 10.37
C ILE A 135 -26.29 8.68 11.09
N ALA A 136 -26.29 8.74 12.43
CA ALA A 136 -25.33 8.05 13.28
C ALA A 136 -25.28 6.54 13.06
N GLY A 137 -26.44 5.88 13.10
CA GLY A 137 -26.56 4.45 12.86
C GLY A 137 -26.10 4.05 11.46
N THR A 138 -26.28 4.93 10.48
CA THR A 138 -25.86 4.71 9.10
C THR A 138 -24.35 4.87 8.93
N ALA A 139 -23.71 5.83 9.61
CA ALA A 139 -22.25 5.95 9.66
C ALA A 139 -21.62 4.73 10.36
N LEU A 140 -22.22 4.26 11.45
CA LEU A 140 -21.82 3.03 12.13
C LEU A 140 -21.94 1.82 11.20
N LEU A 141 -23.12 1.62 10.60
CA LEU A 141 -23.38 0.55 9.65
C LEU A 141 -22.40 0.60 8.47
N PHE A 142 -22.09 1.78 7.95
CA PHE A 142 -21.13 1.94 6.85
C PHE A 142 -19.75 1.42 7.23
N GLY A 143 -19.19 1.84 8.38
CA GLY A 143 -17.89 1.37 8.82
C GLY A 143 -17.83 -0.15 8.98
N ILE A 144 -18.86 -0.74 9.58
CA ILE A 144 -18.92 -2.19 9.82
C ILE A 144 -19.16 -2.98 8.54
N ALA A 145 -20.04 -2.49 7.67
CA ALA A 145 -20.26 -3.10 6.36
C ALA A 145 -18.98 -3.09 5.51
N LEU A 146 -18.19 -2.02 5.61
CA LEU A 146 -16.91 -1.92 4.90
C LEU A 146 -15.87 -2.92 5.45
N LEU A 147 -15.72 -3.02 6.78
CA LEU A 147 -14.86 -4.02 7.41
C LEU A 147 -15.29 -5.45 7.05
N GLY A 148 -16.61 -5.71 7.10
CA GLY A 148 -17.20 -6.98 6.71
C GLY A 148 -16.93 -7.30 5.24
N LEU A 149 -17.00 -6.30 4.35
CA LEU A 149 -16.68 -6.46 2.93
C LEU A 149 -15.20 -6.84 2.73
N TYR A 150 -14.26 -6.15 3.37
CA TYR A 150 -12.83 -6.51 3.26
C TYR A 150 -12.58 -7.94 3.73
N THR A 151 -13.16 -8.31 4.89
CA THR A 151 -13.03 -9.64 5.48
C THR A 151 -13.64 -10.72 4.59
N ALA A 152 -14.87 -10.51 4.11
CA ALA A 152 -15.58 -11.47 3.25
C ALA A 152 -14.88 -11.65 1.89
N ARG A 153 -14.31 -10.58 1.35
CA ARG A 153 -13.54 -10.61 0.10
C ARG A 153 -12.09 -11.02 0.30
N ARG A 154 -11.67 -11.32 1.54
CA ARG A 154 -10.32 -11.76 1.91
C ARG A 154 -9.25 -10.80 1.39
N VAL A 155 -9.52 -9.50 1.53
CA VAL A 155 -8.66 -8.43 1.02
C VAL A 155 -7.55 -8.14 2.03
N LEU A 156 -6.34 -7.89 1.51
CA LEU A 156 -5.24 -7.35 2.28
C LEU A 156 -5.53 -5.89 2.66
N VAL A 157 -5.70 -5.61 3.95
CA VAL A 157 -5.94 -4.26 4.47
C VAL A 157 -4.63 -3.71 5.03
N PHE A 158 -4.16 -2.60 4.46
CA PHE A 158 -2.99 -1.89 4.98
C PHE A 158 -3.37 -1.06 6.21
N SER A 159 -2.41 -0.82 7.11
CA SER A 159 -2.57 -0.03 8.34
C SER A 159 -3.22 1.34 8.08
N TRP A 160 -2.84 2.00 6.98
CA TRP A 160 -3.37 3.30 6.58
C TRP A 160 -4.76 3.25 5.91
N TYR A 161 -5.37 2.07 5.75
CA TYR A 161 -6.77 1.90 5.33
C TYR A 161 -7.71 1.67 6.51
N GLN A 162 -7.20 1.29 7.67
CA GLN A 162 -8.01 1.07 8.88
C GLN A 162 -8.91 2.27 9.23
N PRO A 163 -8.47 3.54 9.07
CA PRO A 163 -9.34 4.69 9.30
C PRO A 163 -10.63 4.70 8.46
N LEU A 164 -10.66 4.06 7.28
CA LEU A 164 -11.84 4.06 6.40
C LEU A 164 -13.09 3.45 7.05
N TYR A 165 -12.92 2.45 7.91
CA TYR A 165 -14.03 1.86 8.66
C TYR A 165 -14.06 2.30 10.13
N LEU A 166 -12.90 2.57 10.74
CA LEU A 166 -12.85 3.01 12.14
C LEU A 166 -13.44 4.40 12.34
N VAL A 167 -13.15 5.37 11.47
CA VAL A 167 -13.65 6.76 11.64
C VAL A 167 -15.18 6.82 11.53
N PRO A 168 -15.83 6.23 10.50
CA PRO A 168 -17.29 6.19 10.46
C PRO A 168 -17.93 5.46 11.64
N ALA A 169 -17.33 4.33 12.06
CA ALA A 169 -17.80 3.61 13.25
C ALA A 169 -17.72 4.50 14.48
N MET A 170 -16.57 5.14 14.73
CA MET A 170 -16.36 6.01 15.88
C MET A 170 -17.29 7.22 15.91
N LEU A 171 -17.58 7.82 14.75
CA LEU A 171 -18.55 8.91 14.67
C LEU A 171 -19.96 8.45 15.06
N GLY A 172 -20.39 7.27 14.57
CA GLY A 172 -21.66 6.67 14.97
C GLY A 172 -21.72 6.35 16.47
N LEU A 173 -20.64 5.82 17.05
CA LEU A 173 -20.53 5.57 18.48
C LEU A 173 -20.61 6.86 19.30
N GLY A 174 -19.85 7.90 18.92
CA GLY A 174 -19.84 9.21 19.58
C GLY A 174 -21.23 9.83 19.65
N THR A 175 -21.99 9.75 18.55
CA THR A 175 -23.39 10.22 18.56
C THR A 175 -24.30 9.38 19.45
N ALA A 176 -24.10 8.06 19.54
CA ALA A 176 -24.86 7.20 20.44
C ALA A 176 -24.57 7.52 21.92
N LEU A 177 -23.33 7.88 22.27
CA LEU A 177 -22.96 8.36 23.61
C LEU A 177 -23.72 9.63 24.00
N THR A 178 -23.90 10.56 23.06
CA THR A 178 -24.59 11.83 23.31
C THR A 178 -26.13 11.73 23.30
N SER A 179 -26.70 10.53 23.13
CA SER A 179 -28.15 10.32 23.03
C SER A 179 -28.93 10.47 24.35
N GLY A 180 -28.23 10.62 25.48
CA GLY A 180 -28.83 10.74 26.82
C GLY A 180 -29.33 9.42 27.43
N LYS A 181 -29.22 8.29 26.72
CA LYS A 181 -29.68 6.98 27.22
C LYS A 181 -28.53 6.16 27.77
N ARG A 182 -28.54 5.94 29.09
CA ARG A 182 -27.47 5.26 29.84
C ARG A 182 -27.04 3.91 29.23
N ALA A 183 -28.00 3.04 28.90
CA ALA A 183 -27.69 1.71 28.35
C ALA A 183 -26.98 1.78 26.98
N GLN A 184 -27.41 2.69 26.10
CA GLN A 184 -26.75 2.89 24.80
C GLN A 184 -25.39 3.55 24.95
N GLY A 185 -25.28 4.50 25.88
CA GLY A 185 -24.01 5.12 26.22
C GLY A 185 -23.01 4.06 26.69
N ALA A 186 -23.39 3.22 27.65
CA ALA A 186 -22.53 2.15 28.15
C ALA A 186 -22.12 1.16 27.05
N LEU A 187 -23.07 0.73 26.19
CA LEU A 187 -22.78 -0.15 25.07
C LEU A 187 -21.83 0.51 24.05
N ALA A 188 -22.05 1.79 23.73
CA ALA A 188 -21.18 2.54 22.82
C ALA A 188 -19.78 2.74 23.39
N VAL A 189 -19.62 2.97 24.71
CA VAL A 189 -18.31 3.01 25.37
C VAL A 189 -17.62 1.65 25.24
N LEU A 190 -18.32 0.56 25.57
CA LEU A 190 -17.75 -0.79 25.49
C LEU A 190 -17.25 -1.09 24.07
N VAL A 191 -18.08 -0.85 23.05
CA VAL A 191 -17.68 -1.06 21.65
C VAL A 191 -16.53 -0.14 21.25
N ALA A 192 -16.54 1.13 21.67
CA ALA A 192 -15.46 2.06 21.39
C ALA A 192 -14.13 1.58 22.00
N VAL A 193 -14.13 1.13 23.25
CA VAL A 193 -12.95 0.58 23.91
C VAL A 193 -12.41 -0.64 23.14
N LEU A 194 -13.28 -1.58 22.77
CA LEU A 194 -12.87 -2.78 22.03
C LEU A 194 -12.29 -2.45 20.65
N LEU A 195 -12.93 -1.55 19.88
CA LEU A 195 -12.46 -1.17 18.55
C LEU A 195 -11.18 -0.32 18.59
N MET A 196 -11.03 0.53 19.62
CA MET A 196 -9.92 1.48 19.70
C MET A 196 -8.71 0.94 20.49
N TRP A 197 -8.84 -0.19 21.19
CA TRP A 197 -7.76 -0.71 22.02
C TRP A 197 -6.45 -0.90 21.24
N GLN A 198 -6.50 -1.59 20.10
CA GLN A 198 -5.30 -1.84 19.28
C GLN A 198 -4.73 -0.53 18.68
N PRO A 199 -5.52 0.32 17.98
CA PRO A 199 -5.02 1.61 17.51
C PRO A 199 -4.46 2.51 18.62
N ALA A 200 -5.10 2.55 19.80
CA ALA A 200 -4.65 3.36 20.93
C ALA A 200 -3.34 2.83 21.52
N ARG A 201 -3.20 1.52 21.65
CA ARG A 201 -1.94 0.88 22.07
C ARG A 201 -0.82 1.21 21.09
N LEU A 202 -1.07 1.09 19.79
CA LEU A 202 -0.08 1.42 18.75
C LEU A 202 0.29 2.91 18.78
N ALA A 203 -0.68 3.81 18.88
CA ALA A 203 -0.42 5.25 19.02
C ALA A 203 0.38 5.55 20.28
N GLY A 204 0.11 4.85 21.40
CA GLY A 204 0.90 4.95 22.62
C GLY A 204 2.34 4.50 22.43
N THR A 205 2.58 3.40 21.70
CA THR A 205 3.94 2.95 21.37
C THR A 205 4.68 3.94 20.46
N GLU A 206 3.99 4.52 19.47
CA GLU A 206 4.58 5.54 18.58
C GLU A 206 4.89 6.83 19.34
N ALA A 207 4.00 7.27 20.23
CA ALA A 207 4.22 8.44 21.09
C ALA A 207 5.39 8.23 22.05
N MET A 208 5.49 7.04 22.65
CA MET A 208 6.65 6.70 23.48
C MET A 208 7.94 6.65 22.65
N GLY A 209 7.87 6.11 21.43
CA GLY A 209 8.95 6.13 20.46
C GLY A 209 9.46 7.53 20.15
N LEU A 210 8.54 8.47 19.92
CA LEU A 210 8.85 9.88 19.71
C LEU A 210 9.55 10.50 20.93
N VAL A 211 9.04 10.25 22.14
CA VAL A 211 9.62 10.78 23.39
C VAL A 211 11.01 10.20 23.68
N THR A 212 11.23 8.94 23.33
CA THR A 212 12.49 8.22 23.61
C THR A 212 13.51 8.26 22.47
N GLY A 213 13.17 8.88 21.33
CA GLY A 213 14.00 8.86 20.12
C GLY A 213 14.13 7.47 19.47
N GLN A 214 13.27 6.51 19.81
CA GLN A 214 13.31 5.16 19.26
C GLN A 214 12.59 5.10 17.91
N ALA A 215 13.32 5.39 16.82
CA ALA A 215 12.77 5.39 15.47
C ALA A 215 12.10 4.05 15.06
N LEU A 216 12.53 2.90 15.61
CA LEU A 216 11.89 1.60 15.32
C LEU A 216 10.54 1.39 16.00
N ALA A 217 10.13 2.28 16.91
CA ALA A 217 8.81 2.23 17.54
C ALA A 217 7.68 2.70 16.59
N PHE A 218 8.02 3.43 15.52
CA PHE A 218 7.04 3.83 14.51
C PHE A 218 6.67 2.64 13.62
N ARG A 219 5.37 2.39 13.44
CA ARG A 219 4.89 1.22 12.67
C ARG A 219 5.40 1.19 11.22
N GLU A 220 5.56 2.37 10.64
CA GLU A 220 6.00 2.56 9.25
C GLU A 220 7.52 2.72 9.11
N ALA A 221 8.29 2.63 10.21
CA ALA A 221 9.75 2.79 10.15
C ALA A 221 10.40 1.73 9.27
N LYS A 222 10.17 0.44 9.54
CA LYS A 222 10.78 -0.64 8.74
C LYS A 222 10.33 -0.62 7.27
N PRO A 223 9.02 -0.49 6.94
CA PRO A 223 8.58 -0.31 5.55
C PRO A 223 9.23 0.88 4.85
N GLY A 224 9.38 2.02 5.55
CA GLY A 224 10.03 3.23 5.03
C GLY A 224 11.51 3.04 4.75
N LEU A 225 12.26 2.45 5.68
CA LEU A 225 13.69 2.13 5.51
C LEU A 225 13.92 1.19 4.32
N ARG A 226 13.07 0.17 4.16
CA ARG A 226 13.12 -0.72 2.99
C ARG A 226 12.92 0.06 1.69
N VAL A 227 11.97 1.00 1.64
CA VAL A 227 11.76 1.83 0.43
C VAL A 227 13.01 2.66 0.12
N HIS A 228 13.62 3.29 1.12
CA HIS A 228 14.88 4.02 0.96
C HIS A 228 16.00 3.10 0.44
N ARG A 229 16.12 1.89 0.99
CA ARG A 229 17.11 0.91 0.55
C ARG A 229 16.89 0.49 -0.90
N TYR A 230 15.65 0.28 -1.32
CA TYR A 230 15.32 0.01 -2.71
C TYR A 230 15.67 1.18 -3.65
N VAL A 231 15.50 2.44 -3.22
CA VAL A 231 15.93 3.61 -4.01
C VAL A 231 17.45 3.56 -4.22
N GLN A 232 18.24 3.37 -3.15
CA GLN A 232 19.70 3.27 -3.25
C GLN A 232 20.15 2.12 -4.17
N ILE A 233 19.54 0.94 -4.02
CA ILE A 233 19.82 -0.22 -4.89
C ILE A 233 19.49 0.11 -6.34
N GLY A 234 18.33 0.73 -6.60
CA GLY A 234 17.91 1.12 -7.94
C GLY A 234 18.85 2.13 -8.60
N GLU A 235 19.28 3.15 -7.87
CA GLU A 235 20.23 4.16 -8.35
C GLU A 235 21.60 3.55 -8.69
N GLU A 236 22.09 2.64 -7.85
CA GLU A 236 23.34 1.94 -8.10
C GLU A 236 23.26 1.01 -9.31
N LEU A 237 22.18 0.23 -9.41
CA LEU A 237 21.96 -0.65 -10.56
C LEU A 237 21.83 0.15 -11.85
N TYR A 238 21.15 1.30 -11.84
CA TYR A 238 21.03 2.16 -13.02
C TYR A 238 22.37 2.76 -13.45
N ARG A 239 23.24 3.15 -12.51
CA ARG A 239 24.59 3.64 -12.83
C ARG A 239 25.43 2.59 -13.56
N ASN A 240 25.28 1.32 -13.15
CA ASN A 240 26.06 0.21 -13.71
C ASN A 240 25.41 -0.39 -14.97
N TYR A 241 24.08 -0.37 -15.06
CA TYR A 241 23.27 -1.05 -16.07
C TYR A 241 22.09 -0.17 -16.54
N PRO A 242 22.34 0.99 -17.17
CA PRO A 242 21.28 1.95 -17.50
C PRO A 242 20.25 1.43 -18.50
N ASP A 243 20.66 0.53 -19.40
CA ASP A 243 19.82 -0.02 -20.47
C ASP A 243 19.13 -1.35 -20.11
N ALA A 244 19.43 -1.87 -18.90
CA ALA A 244 18.92 -3.15 -18.43
C ALA A 244 17.41 -3.11 -18.16
N VAL A 245 16.78 -4.26 -18.36
CA VAL A 245 15.42 -4.54 -17.90
C VAL A 245 15.50 -5.14 -16.50
N LEU A 246 14.97 -4.43 -15.51
CA LEU A 246 14.85 -4.89 -14.14
C LEU A 246 13.47 -5.48 -13.91
N MET A 247 13.38 -6.67 -13.31
CA MET A 247 12.13 -7.24 -12.84
C MET A 247 12.10 -7.33 -11.32
N SER A 248 10.98 -6.93 -10.73
CA SER A 248 10.73 -7.05 -9.29
C SER A 248 9.25 -7.24 -9.00
N SER A 249 8.90 -7.80 -7.84
CA SER A 249 7.52 -7.78 -7.33
C SER A 249 7.17 -6.49 -6.57
N GLU A 250 8.17 -5.64 -6.28
CA GLU A 250 8.00 -4.42 -5.51
C GLU A 250 8.70 -3.23 -6.20
N ILE A 251 7.97 -2.59 -7.12
CA ILE A 251 8.56 -1.59 -8.02
C ILE A 251 8.58 -0.15 -7.47
N GLY A 252 8.04 0.12 -6.28
CA GLY A 252 7.87 1.48 -5.76
C GLY A 252 9.19 2.26 -5.59
N GLY A 253 9.92 2.02 -4.49
CA GLY A 253 11.22 2.66 -4.28
C GLY A 253 12.26 2.24 -5.32
N LEU A 254 12.19 0.99 -5.78
CA LEU A 254 13.15 0.45 -6.73
C LEU A 254 13.04 1.12 -8.10
N GLY A 255 11.82 1.28 -8.62
CA GLY A 255 11.57 1.97 -9.89
C GLY A 255 11.80 3.48 -9.83
N TRP A 256 11.73 4.09 -8.64
CA TRP A 256 12.15 5.47 -8.45
C TRP A 256 13.67 5.64 -8.65
N GLY A 257 14.46 4.75 -8.06
CA GLY A 257 15.93 4.77 -8.22
C GLY A 257 16.40 4.26 -9.58
N PHE A 258 15.80 3.17 -10.07
CA PHE A 258 16.16 2.53 -11.33
C PHE A 258 15.41 3.16 -12.50
N ARG A 259 15.99 4.21 -13.09
CA ARG A 259 15.39 4.98 -14.20
C ARG A 259 15.38 4.25 -15.56
N GLY A 260 15.73 2.97 -15.57
CA GLY A 260 15.67 2.10 -16.75
C GLY A 260 14.29 1.48 -16.96
N ARG A 261 14.23 0.36 -17.69
CA ARG A 261 12.97 -0.37 -17.91
C ARG A 261 12.68 -1.27 -16.71
N VAL A 262 11.50 -1.12 -16.11
CA VAL A 262 11.05 -1.93 -14.97
C VAL A 262 9.85 -2.79 -15.36
N ALA A 263 9.98 -4.10 -15.17
CA ALA A 263 8.91 -5.08 -15.30
C ALA A 263 8.35 -5.41 -13.91
N ASP A 264 7.07 -5.12 -13.69
CA ASP A 264 6.38 -5.43 -12.44
C ASP A 264 5.86 -6.87 -12.45
N ALA A 265 6.60 -7.78 -11.82
CA ALA A 265 6.23 -9.19 -11.74
C ALA A 265 4.95 -9.45 -10.95
N ALA A 266 4.51 -8.50 -10.11
CA ALA A 266 3.22 -8.59 -9.44
C ALA A 266 2.07 -8.26 -10.42
N GLY A 267 2.35 -7.49 -11.47
CA GLY A 267 1.38 -7.13 -12.50
C GLY A 267 0.46 -5.99 -12.11
N LEU A 268 0.87 -5.11 -11.19
CA LEU A 268 0.15 -3.86 -10.89
C LEU A 268 0.30 -2.87 -12.06
N VAL A 269 1.53 -2.71 -12.57
CA VAL A 269 1.85 -1.83 -13.70
C VAL A 269 2.07 -2.60 -15.01
N SER A 270 2.43 -3.89 -14.93
CA SER A 270 2.65 -4.77 -16.08
C SER A 270 1.60 -5.89 -16.13
N PRO A 271 0.34 -5.60 -16.56
CA PRO A 271 -0.80 -6.51 -16.46
C PRO A 271 -0.60 -7.87 -17.13
N GLU A 272 0.27 -7.96 -18.14
CA GLU A 272 0.65 -9.21 -18.80
C GLU A 272 1.21 -10.26 -17.84
N PHE A 273 1.79 -9.86 -16.70
CA PHE A 273 2.30 -10.79 -15.69
C PHE A 273 1.21 -11.39 -14.79
N LEU A 274 -0.03 -10.86 -14.82
CA LEU A 274 -1.14 -11.43 -14.04
C LEU A 274 -1.50 -12.85 -14.45
N ARG A 275 -1.15 -13.28 -15.68
CA ARG A 275 -1.37 -14.66 -16.14
C ARG A 275 -0.54 -15.70 -15.39
N TYR A 276 0.50 -15.28 -14.66
CA TYR A 276 1.35 -16.15 -13.85
C TYR A 276 0.94 -16.20 -12.37
N HIS A 277 -0.17 -15.53 -12.02
CA HIS A 277 -0.68 -15.45 -10.66
C HIS A 277 -2.07 -16.11 -10.53
N PRO A 278 -2.47 -16.52 -9.32
CA PRO A 278 -1.67 -16.57 -8.09
C PRO A 278 -0.61 -17.68 -8.13
N LEU A 279 0.50 -17.48 -7.43
CA LEU A 279 1.43 -18.58 -7.13
C LEU A 279 0.83 -19.52 -6.08
N PRO A 280 1.01 -20.84 -6.22
CA PRO A 280 0.51 -21.83 -5.26
C PRO A 280 1.17 -21.65 -3.89
N VAL A 281 0.39 -21.90 -2.83
CA VAL A 281 0.83 -21.86 -1.44
C VAL A 281 0.71 -23.28 -0.88
N PRO A 282 1.78 -23.90 -0.33
CA PRO A 282 3.09 -23.31 -0.03
C PRO A 282 4.16 -23.47 -1.14
N GLU A 283 3.88 -24.17 -2.24
CA GLU A 283 4.93 -24.64 -3.18
C GLU A 283 5.65 -23.52 -3.91
N GLY A 284 4.95 -22.43 -4.22
CA GLY A 284 5.48 -21.25 -4.92
C GLY A 284 5.76 -20.06 -4.00
N ARG A 285 5.26 -20.09 -2.76
CA ARG A 285 5.49 -19.05 -1.74
C ARG A 285 4.99 -19.51 -0.38
N SER A 286 5.66 -19.05 0.66
CA SER A 286 5.35 -19.34 2.06
C SER A 286 4.03 -18.73 2.59
N SER A 287 3.46 -17.71 1.93
CA SER A 287 2.22 -17.05 2.41
C SER A 287 1.34 -16.49 1.30
N GLY A 288 0.02 -16.52 1.54
CA GLY A 288 -0.99 -15.85 0.72
C GLY A 288 -0.87 -14.32 0.68
N LEU A 289 -0.12 -13.75 1.62
CA LEU A 289 0.12 -12.31 1.78
C LEU A 289 1.24 -11.77 0.89
N THR A 290 2.07 -12.64 0.30
CA THR A 290 3.24 -12.21 -0.47
C THR A 290 2.97 -12.25 -1.98
N GLY A 291 3.25 -11.12 -2.65
CA GLY A 291 3.32 -11.08 -4.11
C GLY A 291 4.72 -11.47 -4.55
N ALA A 292 4.96 -12.77 -4.76
CA ALA A 292 6.26 -13.28 -5.17
C ALA A 292 6.48 -13.16 -6.69
N ILE A 293 7.74 -13.22 -7.14
CA ILE A 293 8.09 -13.20 -8.56
C ILE A 293 7.84 -14.60 -9.17
N PRO A 294 6.94 -14.75 -10.17
CA PRO A 294 6.69 -16.05 -10.78
C PRO A 294 7.88 -16.51 -11.64
N PRO A 295 8.45 -17.72 -11.42
CA PRO A 295 9.60 -18.18 -12.22
C PRO A 295 9.29 -18.30 -13.71
N GLN A 296 8.04 -18.60 -14.08
CA GLN A 296 7.65 -18.63 -15.49
C GLN A 296 7.68 -17.23 -16.12
N ALA A 297 7.31 -16.18 -15.38
CA ALA A 297 7.44 -14.80 -15.84
C ALA A 297 8.92 -14.45 -16.12
N VAL A 298 9.83 -14.91 -15.25
CA VAL A 298 11.29 -14.74 -15.43
C VAL A 298 11.79 -15.44 -16.69
N ARG A 299 11.30 -16.66 -16.97
CA ARG A 299 11.67 -17.41 -18.19
C ARG A 299 11.19 -16.69 -19.45
N ASP A 300 9.93 -16.27 -19.46
CA ASP A 300 9.29 -15.73 -20.66
C ASP A 300 9.77 -14.30 -20.97
N ALA A 301 9.95 -13.46 -19.96
CA ALA A 301 10.42 -12.09 -20.14
C ALA A 301 11.94 -11.96 -20.24
N ALA A 302 12.67 -12.95 -19.69
CA ALA A 302 14.12 -12.99 -19.63
C ALA A 302 14.80 -11.64 -19.26
N PRO A 303 14.39 -10.98 -18.15
CA PRO A 303 14.96 -9.70 -17.73
C PRO A 303 16.46 -9.78 -17.47
N ASP A 304 17.15 -8.64 -17.53
CA ASP A 304 18.59 -8.58 -17.28
C ASP A 304 18.92 -8.64 -15.78
N LEU A 305 18.04 -8.08 -14.95
CA LEU A 305 18.18 -8.01 -13.50
C LEU A 305 16.90 -8.50 -12.81
N LEU A 306 17.06 -9.27 -11.72
CA LEU A 306 15.98 -9.56 -10.77
C LEU A 306 16.34 -8.97 -9.42
N VAL A 307 15.41 -8.25 -8.79
CA VAL A 307 15.62 -7.67 -7.46
C VAL A 307 14.41 -7.95 -6.60
N ALA A 308 14.59 -8.65 -5.49
CA ALA A 308 13.52 -8.93 -4.54
C ALA A 308 14.07 -9.29 -3.16
N MET A 309 13.27 -9.03 -2.12
CA MET A 309 13.49 -9.62 -0.81
C MET A 309 13.33 -11.15 -0.85
N GLU A 310 14.02 -11.85 0.06
CA GLU A 310 14.02 -13.32 0.14
C GLU A 310 12.61 -13.94 0.10
N THR A 311 11.64 -13.34 0.81
CA THR A 311 10.25 -13.84 0.85
C THR A 311 9.52 -13.71 -0.50
N PHE A 312 9.94 -12.78 -1.36
CA PHE A 312 9.36 -12.56 -2.68
C PHE A 312 10.15 -13.27 -3.80
N SER A 313 11.40 -13.64 -3.56
CA SER A 313 12.25 -14.41 -4.48
C SER A 313 12.17 -15.93 -4.26
N GLU A 314 11.43 -16.43 -3.26
CA GLU A 314 11.40 -17.83 -2.82
C GLU A 314 11.28 -18.85 -3.98
N ALA A 315 10.27 -18.71 -4.85
CA ALA A 315 10.11 -19.60 -6.01
C ALA A 315 11.25 -19.49 -7.03
N VAL A 316 11.75 -18.27 -7.29
CA VAL A 316 12.87 -18.03 -8.21
C VAL A 316 14.12 -18.70 -7.68
N ARG A 317 14.42 -18.57 -6.39
CA ARG A 317 15.55 -19.24 -5.74
C ARG A 317 15.48 -20.76 -5.87
N HIS A 318 14.31 -21.34 -5.63
CA HIS A 318 14.12 -22.78 -5.77
C HIS A 318 14.38 -23.25 -7.21
N GLU A 319 13.93 -22.50 -8.21
CA GLU A 319 14.13 -22.86 -9.61
C GLU A 319 15.58 -22.64 -10.07
N ILE A 320 16.28 -21.62 -9.57
CA ILE A 320 17.74 -21.45 -9.76
C ILE A 320 18.49 -22.62 -9.14
N ALA A 321 18.20 -22.98 -7.89
CA ALA A 321 18.87 -24.09 -7.19
C ALA A 321 18.65 -25.46 -7.88
N ARG A 322 17.52 -25.64 -8.57
CA ARG A 322 17.21 -26.83 -9.38
C ARG A 322 17.79 -26.78 -10.80
N GLY A 323 18.51 -25.71 -11.18
CA GLY A 323 19.06 -25.53 -12.52
C GLY A 323 18.03 -25.23 -13.62
N ARG A 324 16.79 -24.84 -13.25
CA ARG A 324 15.71 -24.50 -14.21
C ARG A 324 15.72 -23.03 -14.65
N LEU A 325 16.54 -22.20 -14.00
CA LEU A 325 16.85 -20.83 -14.38
C LEU A 325 18.38 -20.64 -14.48
N PRO A 326 19.09 -21.42 -15.33
CA PRO A 326 20.56 -21.47 -15.32
C PRO A 326 21.20 -20.17 -15.78
N SER A 327 20.44 -19.30 -16.46
CA SER A 327 20.91 -18.02 -16.96
C SER A 327 20.99 -16.94 -15.88
N TYR A 328 20.55 -17.19 -14.65
CA TYR A 328 20.57 -16.21 -13.56
C TYR A 328 21.48 -16.69 -12.45
N HIS A 329 22.34 -15.79 -11.98
CA HIS A 329 23.17 -16.01 -10.81
C HIS A 329 23.00 -14.87 -9.82
N LEU A 330 23.16 -15.18 -8.54
CA LEU A 330 23.12 -14.20 -7.48
C LEU A 330 24.34 -13.29 -7.64
N LEU A 331 24.10 -12.02 -7.97
CA LEU A 331 25.14 -11.00 -8.05
C LEU A 331 25.62 -10.65 -6.64
N ARG A 332 24.67 -10.33 -5.75
CA ARG A 332 24.94 -10.02 -4.34
C ARG A 332 23.68 -9.98 -3.49
N ARG A 333 23.88 -9.88 -2.17
CA ARG A 333 22.84 -9.67 -1.16
C ARG A 333 23.06 -8.35 -0.45
N GLU A 334 21.99 -7.60 -0.28
CA GLU A 334 21.96 -6.33 0.44
C GLU A 334 21.06 -6.48 1.66
N PRO A 335 21.40 -5.95 2.84
CA PRO A 335 20.47 -5.96 3.97
C PRO A 335 19.18 -5.20 3.61
N VAL A 336 18.03 -5.69 4.05
CA VAL A 336 16.72 -5.03 3.79
C VAL A 336 16.63 -3.69 4.52
N LEU A 337 17.22 -3.61 5.71
CA LEU A 337 17.22 -2.42 6.56
C LEU A 337 18.64 -1.85 6.59
N ASP A 338 18.77 -0.57 6.22
CA ASP A 338 20.04 0.13 6.16
C ASP A 338 20.50 0.55 7.57
N GLU A 339 21.56 -0.08 8.08
CA GLU A 339 22.14 0.24 9.39
C GLU A 339 22.71 1.66 9.45
N GLN A 340 23.05 2.25 8.30
CA GLN A 340 23.52 3.64 8.26
C GLN A 340 22.41 4.63 8.65
N LEU A 341 21.13 4.27 8.43
CA LEU A 341 20.00 5.11 8.77
C LEU A 341 19.58 4.94 10.23
N ILE A 342 19.60 3.71 10.74
CA ILE A 342 19.25 3.41 12.13
C ILE A 342 20.25 2.36 12.67
N PRO A 343 21.20 2.76 13.53
CA PRO A 343 22.14 1.83 14.14
C PRO A 343 21.44 0.67 14.85
N GLY A 344 21.99 -0.54 14.73
CA GLY A 344 21.42 -1.73 15.37
C GLY A 344 20.26 -2.39 14.61
N THR A 345 19.95 -1.96 13.38
CA THR A 345 19.04 -2.72 12.50
C THR A 345 19.70 -3.92 11.83
N SER A 346 21.01 -4.09 11.98
CA SER A 346 21.74 -5.23 11.43
C SER A 346 21.17 -6.56 11.92
N GLY A 347 20.80 -7.44 10.98
CA GLY A 347 20.20 -8.74 11.27
C GLY A 347 18.70 -8.72 11.55
N LEU A 348 18.06 -7.55 11.66
CA LEU A 348 16.60 -7.47 11.74
C LEU A 348 15.97 -7.89 10.40
N SER A 349 14.87 -8.64 10.48
CA SER A 349 14.08 -9.00 9.31
C SER A 349 12.85 -8.10 9.15
N LEU A 350 12.41 -7.97 7.90
CA LEU A 350 11.11 -7.45 7.53
C LEU A 350 10.41 -8.50 6.66
N TRP A 351 9.19 -8.90 7.06
CA TRP A 351 8.42 -9.96 6.39
C TRP A 351 9.23 -11.24 6.16
N ASN A 352 9.94 -11.67 7.20
CA ASN A 352 10.85 -12.84 7.19
C ASN A 352 12.04 -12.75 6.22
N SER A 353 12.33 -11.57 5.65
CA SER A 353 13.50 -11.35 4.81
C SER A 353 14.54 -10.52 5.55
N ARG A 354 15.79 -11.00 5.56
CA ARG A 354 16.96 -10.25 6.06
C ARG A 354 17.67 -9.54 4.91
N TYR A 355 17.59 -10.12 3.71
CA TYR A 355 18.26 -9.60 2.53
C TYR A 355 17.31 -9.27 1.37
N THR A 356 17.72 -8.27 0.59
CA THR A 356 17.32 -8.08 -0.79
C THR A 356 18.35 -8.79 -1.67
N GLU A 357 17.89 -9.71 -2.49
CA GLU A 357 18.73 -10.48 -3.40
C GLU A 357 18.68 -9.86 -4.80
N ILE A 358 19.86 -9.70 -5.39
CA ILE A 358 20.03 -9.16 -6.74
C ILE A 358 20.58 -10.28 -7.60
N TYR A 359 19.83 -10.68 -8.63
CA TYR A 359 20.29 -11.64 -9.64
C TYR A 359 20.55 -10.93 -10.94
N VAL A 360 21.54 -11.41 -11.68
CA VAL A 360 21.90 -10.88 -12.99
C VAL A 360 21.88 -12.00 -14.03
N HIS A 361 21.40 -11.68 -15.22
CA HIS A 361 21.42 -12.59 -16.35
C HIS A 361 22.86 -12.75 -16.87
N THR A 362 23.26 -13.98 -17.21
CA THR A 362 24.56 -14.32 -17.82
C THR A 362 24.97 -13.45 -19.00
N ARG A 363 24.02 -13.00 -19.84
CA ARG A 363 24.29 -12.10 -20.96
C ARG A 363 24.84 -10.76 -20.48
N LEU A 364 24.22 -10.18 -19.46
CA LEU A 364 24.64 -8.91 -18.88
C LEU A 364 25.97 -9.06 -18.11
N ALA A 365 26.14 -10.16 -17.38
CA ALA A 365 27.40 -10.45 -16.68
C ALA A 365 28.58 -10.62 -17.65
N ALA A 366 28.38 -11.31 -18.78
CA ALA A 366 29.41 -11.48 -19.80
C ALA A 366 29.79 -10.14 -20.45
N ALA A 367 28.81 -9.27 -20.72
CA ALA A 367 29.07 -7.94 -21.26
C ALA A 367 29.87 -7.06 -20.29
N ALA A 368 29.62 -7.17 -18.99
CA ALA A 368 30.39 -6.45 -17.96
C ALA A 368 31.82 -6.97 -17.78
N ALA A 369 32.06 -8.26 -18.05
CA ALA A 369 33.37 -8.88 -17.94
C ALA A 369 34.30 -8.61 -19.14
N GLN A 370 33.76 -8.21 -20.29
CA GLN A 370 34.59 -7.78 -21.41
C GLN A 370 35.28 -6.47 -21.02
N PRO A 371 36.63 -6.42 -20.96
CA PRO A 371 37.32 -5.18 -20.68
C PRO A 371 36.86 -4.20 -21.75
N ARG A 372 36.27 -3.07 -21.32
CA ARG A 372 35.97 -1.97 -22.24
C ARG A 372 37.29 -1.70 -22.94
N SER A 373 37.36 -2.03 -24.22
CA SER A 373 38.42 -1.56 -25.10
C SER A 373 38.24 -0.05 -25.17
N GLY A 374 38.73 0.63 -24.13
CA GLY A 374 38.93 2.05 -24.16
C GLY A 374 39.69 2.37 -25.45
N PRO A 375 39.45 3.54 -26.06
CA PRO A 375 40.21 3.95 -27.22
C PRO A 375 41.68 3.67 -26.93
N GLN A 376 42.31 2.82 -27.76
CA GLN A 376 43.75 2.60 -27.66
C GLN A 376 44.37 3.99 -27.56
N PRO A 377 45.20 4.27 -26.53
CA PRO A 377 45.89 5.54 -26.47
C PRO A 377 46.63 5.68 -27.80
N LEU A 378 46.28 6.72 -28.56
CA LEU A 378 46.95 7.05 -29.81
C LEU A 378 48.44 7.10 -29.50
N SER A 379 49.19 6.11 -29.98
CA SER A 379 50.63 6.00 -29.82
C SER A 379 51.29 7.07 -30.69
N GLY A 380 51.54 8.23 -30.10
CA GLY A 380 52.31 9.27 -30.78
C GLY A 380 52.43 10.55 -29.98
N GLY A 381 53.60 10.77 -29.38
CA GLY A 381 54.02 12.08 -28.85
C GLY A 381 54.46 12.00 -27.39
N GLY A 382 55.77 11.83 -27.18
CA GLY A 382 56.36 11.95 -25.85
C GLY A 382 56.18 13.36 -25.31
N PHE A 383 55.74 13.46 -24.06
CA PHE A 383 55.90 14.66 -23.25
C PHE A 383 56.16 14.26 -21.80
N LEU A 384 57.10 15.00 -21.22
CA LEU A 384 57.72 14.83 -19.92
C LEU A 384 56.71 14.84 -18.76
N ALA A 385 57.14 14.15 -17.70
CA ALA A 385 56.52 14.10 -16.40
C ALA A 385 56.21 15.50 -15.85
N ASP A 386 54.95 15.73 -15.48
CA ASP A 386 54.61 16.58 -14.36
C ASP A 386 53.33 16.08 -13.68
N SER A 387 53.47 15.91 -12.37
CA SER A 387 52.44 15.60 -11.40
C SER A 387 51.27 16.60 -11.46
N VAL A 388 50.07 16.13 -11.80
CA VAL A 388 48.83 16.89 -11.63
C VAL A 388 47.82 16.05 -10.86
N LEU A 389 47.57 16.48 -9.63
CA LEU A 389 46.40 16.14 -8.84
C LEU A 389 45.13 16.26 -9.71
N MET A 390 44.45 15.13 -9.96
CA MET A 390 43.04 15.16 -10.34
C MET A 390 42.25 15.67 -9.14
N ARG A 391 42.00 16.98 -9.12
CA ARG A 391 40.90 17.55 -8.35
C ARG A 391 39.60 16.99 -8.94
N CYS A 392 38.88 16.21 -8.14
CA CYS A 392 37.47 15.96 -8.36
C CYS A 392 36.77 17.31 -8.55
N LEU A 393 36.18 17.54 -9.72
CA LEU A 393 35.21 18.60 -9.87
C LEU A 393 34.07 18.31 -8.89
N PRO A 394 33.62 19.28 -8.08
CA PRO A 394 32.49 19.07 -7.20
C PRO A 394 31.27 18.73 -8.07
N SER A 395 30.60 17.64 -7.72
CA SER A 395 29.25 17.33 -8.22
C SER A 395 28.39 18.60 -8.10
N PRO A 396 27.52 18.90 -9.07
CA PRO A 396 26.54 19.96 -8.89
C PRO A 396 25.77 19.71 -7.58
N PRO A 397 25.52 20.74 -6.75
CA PRO A 397 24.81 20.56 -5.50
C PRO A 397 23.47 19.89 -5.81
N SER A 398 23.20 18.80 -5.09
CA SER A 398 21.88 18.17 -5.09
C SER A 398 20.84 19.26 -4.85
N PRO A 399 19.71 19.28 -5.58
CA PRO A 399 18.65 20.23 -5.30
C PRO A 399 18.31 20.18 -3.81
N PRO A 400 18.14 21.32 -3.14
CA PRO A 400 17.90 21.35 -1.71
C PRO A 400 16.68 20.49 -1.41
N LEU A 401 16.85 19.53 -0.50
CA LEU A 401 15.77 18.71 -0.01
C LEU A 401 14.62 19.63 0.47
N PRO A 402 13.36 19.29 0.16
CA PRO A 402 12.22 20.11 0.54
C PRO A 402 12.22 20.33 2.06
N ALA A 403 11.84 21.53 2.50
CA ALA A 403 12.05 22.04 3.85
C ALA A 403 11.48 21.17 5.00
N TRP A 404 10.61 20.20 4.70
CA TRP A 404 10.07 19.27 5.69
C TRP A 404 11.08 18.16 6.11
N GLU A 405 12.17 17.95 5.38
CA GLU A 405 13.25 17.01 5.77
C GLU A 405 14.31 17.64 6.69
N ARG A 406 14.29 18.97 6.91
CA ARG A 406 15.25 19.66 7.79
C ARG A 406 14.83 19.73 9.26
N GLY A 407 13.74 19.07 9.63
CA GLY A 407 13.07 19.24 10.92
C GLY A 407 13.08 18.05 11.88
N VAL A 408 13.89 17.02 11.63
CA VAL A 408 14.05 15.89 12.55
C VAL A 408 15.52 15.45 12.57
N CYS A 409 16.30 16.08 13.45
CA CYS A 409 17.53 15.53 13.99
C CYS A 409 17.44 15.58 15.51
#